data_AF-W4VK75-F1
#
_entry.id   AF-W4VK75-F1
#
_cell.length_a   1.000
_cell.length_b   1.000
_cell.length_c   1.000
_cell.angle_alpha   90.00
_cell.angle_beta   90.00
_cell.angle_gamma   90.00
#
_symmetry.space_group_name_H-M   'P 1'
#
loop_
_entity.id
_entity.type
_entity.pdbx_description
1 polymer ?
#
loop_
_entity_poly.entity_id
_entity_poly.type
_entity_poly.pdbx_seq_one_letter_code
_entity_poly.pdbx_strand_id
1 'polypeptide(L)'
;MKRISIFFIICLGLLSACANEEETVNIDDKDFANTLYVQKVENNFTSKELTKPIEDQEMIQRVLTMVDGLQAEKMTTDEFIQQLENHDSYYRFGFYGESGVEEQRNQYAFQIMTDGTIIFNFDQINNPSYPLISVETHQNILKELKKVLEIHF
;
A
#
# COMPACT_ATOMS: atom_id res chain seq x y z
N MET A 1 -37.38 -38.78 32.00
CA MET A 1 -36.61 -39.49 30.95
C MET A 1 -36.50 -38.52 29.77
N LYS A 2 -35.52 -37.61 29.72
CA LYS A 2 -34.16 -37.75 29.13
C LYS A 2 -34.17 -38.41 27.75
N ARG A 3 -33.55 -37.75 26.76
CA ARG A 3 -33.46 -38.02 25.30
C ARG A 3 -34.59 -37.29 24.57
N ILE A 4 -34.38 -36.16 23.88
CA ILE A 4 -33.47 -35.93 22.76
C ILE A 4 -33.06 -34.44 22.78
N SER A 5 -31.84 -34.15 23.21
CA SER A 5 -31.20 -32.81 23.12
C SER A 5 -29.85 -32.95 22.43
N ILE A 6 -29.80 -33.70 21.33
CA ILE A 6 -28.56 -34.00 20.59
C ILE A 6 -28.82 -33.71 19.11
N PHE A 7 -29.12 -32.46 18.78
CA PHE A 7 -29.09 -32.00 17.38
C PHE A 7 -28.59 -30.55 17.23
N PHE A 8 -28.04 -29.96 18.30
CA PHE A 8 -27.65 -28.55 18.33
C PHE A 8 -26.14 -28.30 18.50
N ILE A 9 -25.29 -29.30 18.18
CA ILE A 9 -23.82 -29.23 18.40
C ILE A 9 -23.03 -29.54 17.11
N ILE A 10 -23.58 -29.31 15.92
CA ILE A 10 -22.85 -29.59 14.65
C ILE A 10 -22.79 -28.37 13.70
N CYS A 11 -23.26 -27.18 14.12
CA CYS A 11 -23.13 -25.95 13.33
C CYS A 11 -22.12 -24.93 13.88
N LEU A 12 -21.24 -25.30 14.81
CA LEU A 12 -20.23 -24.39 15.39
C LEU A 12 -18.81 -24.56 14.83
N GLY A 13 -18.62 -25.38 13.77
CA GLY A 13 -17.28 -25.82 13.34
C GLY A 13 -16.78 -25.32 11.99
N LEU A 14 -17.41 -24.35 11.33
CA LEU A 14 -17.03 -23.92 9.96
C LEU A 14 -16.70 -22.44 9.80
N LEU A 15 -16.46 -21.72 10.89
CA LEU A 15 -15.90 -20.36 10.84
C LEU A 15 -14.52 -20.36 11.49
N SER A 16 -13.64 -21.27 11.08
CA SER A 16 -12.20 -20.98 11.09
C SER A 16 -11.95 -19.95 10.00
N ALA A 17 -12.40 -18.72 10.24
CA ALA A 17 -11.91 -17.56 9.52
C ALA A 17 -10.41 -17.54 9.74
N CYS A 18 -9.64 -17.65 8.66
CA CYS A 18 -8.25 -17.23 8.65
C CYS A 18 -8.28 -15.74 8.96
N ALA A 19 -8.20 -15.39 10.24
CA ALA A 19 -8.06 -14.01 10.66
C ALA A 19 -6.62 -13.61 10.32
N ASN A 20 -6.40 -13.15 9.09
CA ASN A 20 -5.28 -12.26 8.86
C ASN A 20 -5.50 -11.05 9.77
N GLU A 21 -4.45 -10.67 10.50
CA GLU A 21 -4.50 -9.53 11.40
C GLU A 21 -4.58 -8.27 10.56
N GLU A 22 -5.78 -7.70 10.46
CA GLU A 22 -6.01 -6.38 9.87
C GLU A 22 -5.28 -5.34 10.72
N GLU A 23 -4.50 -4.49 10.07
CA GLU A 23 -3.79 -3.38 10.66
C GLU A 23 -4.17 -2.07 9.97
N THR A 24 -4.18 -0.99 10.75
CA THR A 24 -4.39 0.35 10.21
C THR A 24 -3.03 0.92 9.82
N VAL A 25 -2.88 1.33 8.56
CA VAL A 25 -1.70 2.06 8.10
C VAL A 25 -1.57 3.33 8.92
N ASN A 26 -0.42 3.53 9.56
CA ASN A 26 -0.17 4.69 10.41
C ASN A 26 1.10 5.42 9.98
N ILE A 27 0.95 6.66 9.53
CA ILE A 27 2.05 7.51 9.06
C ILE A 27 2.19 8.70 10.01
N ASP A 28 2.89 8.50 11.13
CA ASP A 28 3.00 9.50 12.20
C ASP A 28 3.78 10.75 11.75
N ASP A 29 4.95 10.55 11.14
CA ASP A 29 5.80 11.63 10.62
C ASP A 29 5.53 11.80 9.11
N LYS A 30 4.98 12.94 8.72
CA LYS A 30 4.72 13.27 7.30
C LYS A 30 5.74 14.26 6.72
N ASP A 31 6.71 14.69 7.53
CA ASP A 31 7.73 15.69 7.19
C ASP A 31 9.08 15.06 6.83
N PHE A 32 9.21 13.74 6.94
CA PHE A 32 10.46 13.02 6.69
C PHE A 32 10.97 13.10 5.23
N ALA A 33 10.10 13.43 4.28
CA ALA A 33 10.36 13.31 2.85
C ALA A 33 10.47 14.67 2.16
N ASN A 34 11.62 14.91 1.53
CA ASN A 34 11.86 16.11 0.74
C ASN A 34 11.42 15.96 -0.72
N THR A 35 11.37 14.72 -1.20
CA THR A 35 11.04 14.42 -2.59
C THR A 35 10.14 13.20 -2.68
N LEU A 36 9.04 13.34 -3.42
CA LEU A 36 8.20 12.25 -3.88
C LEU A 36 8.50 11.98 -5.36
N TYR A 37 8.86 10.75 -5.69
CA TYR A 37 8.88 10.27 -7.06
C TYR A 37 7.61 9.47 -7.32
N VAL A 38 6.79 9.94 -8.26
CA VAL A 38 5.69 9.15 -8.81
C VAL A 38 6.11 8.54 -10.12
N GLN A 39 6.02 7.22 -10.21
CA GLN A 39 6.45 6.44 -11.36
C GLN A 39 5.30 5.57 -11.83
N LYS A 40 4.99 5.61 -13.12
CA LYS A 40 4.18 4.57 -13.75
C LYS A 40 5.10 3.44 -14.17
N VAL A 41 4.74 2.22 -13.79
CA VAL A 41 5.39 1.00 -14.22
C VAL A 41 4.46 0.29 -15.19
N GLU A 42 5.02 -0.16 -16.32
CA GLU A 42 4.34 -0.92 -17.35
C GLU A 42 5.23 -2.11 -17.73
N ASN A 43 4.72 -3.33 -17.62
CA ASN A 43 5.44 -4.57 -17.88
C ASN A 43 6.79 -4.66 -17.12
N ASN A 44 6.81 -4.23 -15.86
CA ASN A 44 8.02 -4.13 -15.02
C ASN A 44 9.09 -3.12 -15.49
N PHE A 45 8.75 -2.24 -16.44
CA PHE A 45 9.62 -1.15 -16.89
C PHE A 45 9.02 0.20 -16.54
N THR A 46 9.89 1.17 -16.28
CA THR A 46 9.54 2.59 -16.17
C THR A 46 10.54 3.41 -16.96
N SER A 47 10.18 4.66 -17.27
CA SER A 47 11.04 5.58 -18.01
C SER A 47 11.05 6.96 -17.35
N LYS A 48 11.90 7.85 -17.85
CA LYS A 48 11.96 9.23 -17.38
C LYS A 48 10.65 9.97 -17.67
N GLU A 49 10.02 9.69 -18.81
CA GLU A 49 8.73 10.25 -19.23
C GLU A 49 7.57 9.76 -18.36
N LEU A 50 7.72 8.58 -17.75
CA LEU A 50 6.76 7.98 -16.82
C LEU A 50 7.12 8.23 -15.35
N THR A 51 8.04 9.16 -15.09
CA THR A 51 8.49 9.53 -13.73
C THR A 51 8.33 11.04 -13.53
N LYS A 52 7.67 11.44 -12.43
CA LYS A 52 7.55 12.84 -12.01
C LYS A 52 8.11 13.01 -10.59
N PRO A 53 9.17 13.81 -10.39
CA PRO A 53 9.57 14.27 -9.07
C PRO A 53 8.64 15.39 -8.59
N ILE A 54 8.32 15.40 -7.30
CA ILE A 54 7.58 16.43 -6.59
C ILE A 54 8.40 16.80 -5.35
N GLU A 55 8.72 18.08 -5.20
CA GLU A 55 9.49 18.63 -4.07
C GLU A 55 8.63 19.55 -3.18
N ASP A 56 7.37 19.78 -3.58
CA ASP A 56 6.40 20.56 -2.82
C ASP A 56 5.97 19.78 -1.56
N GLN A 57 6.34 20.33 -0.41
CA GLN A 57 6.13 19.69 0.90
C GLN A 57 4.64 19.52 1.24
N GLU A 58 3.79 20.50 0.92
CA GLU A 58 2.36 20.40 1.18
C GLU A 58 1.72 19.29 0.34
N MET A 59 2.16 19.16 -0.93
CA MET A 59 1.72 18.06 -1.78
C MET A 59 2.17 16.70 -1.25
N ILE A 60 3.42 16.57 -0.80
CA ILE A 60 3.97 15.33 -0.23
C ILE A 60 3.16 14.89 0.98
N GLN A 61 2.96 15.78 1.97
CA GLN A 61 2.15 15.51 3.16
C GLN A 61 0.71 15.14 2.81
N ARG A 62 0.14 15.80 1.79
CA ARG A 62 -1.22 15.52 1.33
C ARG A 62 -1.34 14.10 0.76
N VAL A 63 -0.36 13.65 -0.01
CA VAL A 63 -0.33 12.27 -0.53
C VAL A 63 -0.29 11.27 0.62
N LEU A 64 0.60 11.48 1.60
CA LEU A 64 0.71 10.62 2.78
C LEU A 64 -0.61 10.57 3.55
N THR A 65 -1.26 11.72 3.74
CA THR A 65 -2.55 11.83 4.43
C THR A 65 -3.68 11.08 3.72
N MET A 66 -3.63 10.95 2.39
CA MET A 66 -4.68 10.24 1.63
C MET A 66 -4.65 8.73 1.81
N VAL A 67 -3.52 8.18 2.24
CA VAL A 67 -3.34 6.73 2.45
C VAL A 67 -3.18 6.35 3.92
N ASP A 68 -3.01 7.34 4.79
CA ASP A 68 -3.00 7.19 6.24
C ASP A 68 -4.37 6.76 6.77
N GLY A 69 -4.39 5.83 7.73
CA GLY A 69 -5.63 5.32 8.31
C GLY A 69 -6.36 4.25 7.47
N LEU A 70 -5.83 3.87 6.30
CA LEU A 70 -6.41 2.78 5.51
C LEU A 70 -6.25 1.44 6.22
N GLN A 71 -7.26 0.58 6.09
CA GLN A 71 -7.18 -0.79 6.58
C GLN A 71 -6.39 -1.63 5.59
N ALA A 72 -5.39 -2.35 6.09
CA ALA A 72 -4.53 -3.22 5.33
C ALA A 72 -4.27 -4.51 6.10
N GLU A 73 -3.84 -5.56 5.41
CA GLU A 73 -3.40 -6.80 6.02
C GLU A 73 -1.93 -7.04 5.69
N LYS A 74 -1.24 -7.75 6.58
CA LYS A 74 0.13 -8.19 6.35
C LYS A 74 0.18 -9.16 5.18
N MET A 75 1.20 -9.01 4.35
CA MET A 75 1.53 -9.99 3.32
C MET A 75 3.01 -10.38 3.39
N THR A 76 3.33 -11.53 2.83
CA THR A 76 4.70 -12.00 2.67
C THR A 76 5.40 -11.27 1.53
N THR A 77 6.74 -11.26 1.54
CA THR A 77 7.53 -10.74 0.42
C THR A 77 7.25 -11.48 -0.90
N ASP A 78 7.00 -12.79 -0.84
CA ASP A 78 6.69 -13.59 -2.04
C ASP A 78 5.32 -13.20 -2.62
N GLU A 79 4.31 -13.00 -1.78
CA GLU A 79 3.01 -12.48 -2.21
C GLU A 79 3.16 -11.07 -2.79
N PHE A 80 3.99 -10.21 -2.18
CA PHE A 80 4.27 -8.86 -2.68
C PHE A 80 4.85 -8.92 -4.10
N ILE A 81 5.86 -9.76 -4.33
CA ILE A 81 6.46 -9.95 -5.65
C ILE A 81 5.42 -10.48 -6.64
N GLN A 82 4.64 -11.48 -6.25
CA GLN A 82 3.58 -12.04 -7.10
C GLN A 82 2.54 -10.98 -7.49
N GLN A 83 2.15 -10.09 -6.56
CA GLN A 83 1.22 -9.00 -6.88
C GLN A 83 1.81 -8.07 -7.94
N LEU A 84 3.10 -7.72 -7.85
CA LEU A 84 3.75 -6.89 -8.87
C LEU A 84 3.88 -7.60 -10.22
N GLU A 85 4.19 -8.90 -10.23
CA GLU A 85 4.32 -9.70 -11.45
C GLU A 85 2.98 -9.96 -12.15
N ASN A 86 1.89 -10.07 -11.38
CA ASN A 86 0.55 -10.31 -11.90
C ASN A 86 -0.13 -9.06 -12.48
N HIS A 87 0.45 -7.87 -12.29
CA HIS A 87 -0.11 -6.61 -12.77
C HIS A 87 0.76 -6.00 -13.87
N ASP A 88 0.21 -5.92 -15.08
CA ASP A 88 0.88 -5.32 -16.23
C ASP A 88 1.21 -3.83 -16.03
N SER A 89 0.48 -3.14 -15.14
CA SER A 89 0.74 -1.73 -14.84
C SER A 89 0.32 -1.35 -13.43
N TYR A 90 1.11 -0.47 -12.80
CA TYR A 90 0.84 0.14 -11.51
C TYR A 90 1.55 1.49 -11.36
N TYR A 91 1.15 2.27 -10.37
CA TYR A 91 1.81 3.53 -10.02
C TYR A 91 2.55 3.39 -8.70
N ARG A 92 3.85 3.69 -8.67
CA ARG A 92 4.68 3.70 -7.46
C ARG A 92 4.86 5.13 -6.97
N PHE A 93 4.68 5.33 -5.66
CA PHE A 93 4.85 6.60 -4.95
C PHE A 93 5.98 6.42 -3.93
N GLY A 94 7.20 6.81 -4.30
CA GLY A 94 8.39 6.66 -3.44
C GLY A 94 8.81 7.97 -2.78
N PHE A 95 9.02 7.94 -1.46
CA PHE A 95 9.34 9.10 -0.64
C PHE A 95 10.79 9.08 -0.17
N TYR A 96 11.49 10.21 -0.33
CA TYR A 96 12.95 10.32 -0.16
C TYR A 96 13.28 11.54 0.71
N GLY A 97 14.07 11.34 1.78
CA GLY A 97 14.56 12.39 2.68
C GLY A 97 15.93 12.97 2.29
N GLU A 98 16.57 13.71 3.21
CA GLU A 98 17.83 14.46 2.98
C GLU A 98 19.06 13.59 2.62
N SER A 99 19.11 12.33 3.04
CA SER A 99 20.30 11.47 2.84
C SER A 99 20.53 11.00 1.38
N GLY A 100 19.73 11.45 0.43
CA GLY A 100 19.90 11.13 -0.99
C GLY A 100 19.63 9.66 -1.35
N VAL A 101 19.89 9.33 -2.62
CA VAL A 101 19.56 8.05 -3.26
C VAL A 101 20.40 6.86 -2.73
N GLU A 102 21.46 7.11 -1.94
CA GLU A 102 22.41 6.08 -1.49
C GLU A 102 22.00 5.37 -0.19
N GLU A 103 21.16 5.98 0.66
CA GLU A 103 20.63 5.35 1.89
C GLU A 103 19.25 4.68 1.66
N GLN A 104 19.10 3.92 0.57
CA GLN A 104 17.83 3.33 0.08
C GLN A 104 17.04 2.45 1.06
N ARG A 105 17.57 2.17 2.26
CA ARG A 105 16.91 1.30 3.24
C ARG A 105 15.76 1.97 4.02
N ASN A 106 15.53 3.27 3.81
CA ASN A 106 14.56 4.06 4.58
C ASN A 106 13.43 4.70 3.72
N GLN A 107 13.28 4.28 2.46
CA GLN A 107 12.36 4.95 1.54
C GLN A 107 10.99 4.27 1.58
N TYR A 108 10.14 4.77 2.48
CA TYR A 108 8.72 4.48 2.47
C TYR A 108 8.18 4.69 1.05
N ALA A 109 7.41 3.72 0.58
CA ALA A 109 6.68 3.84 -0.68
C ALA A 109 5.40 3.02 -0.57
N PHE A 110 4.50 3.31 -1.49
CA PHE A 110 3.38 2.43 -1.79
C PHE A 110 3.18 2.37 -3.29
N GLN A 111 2.48 1.34 -3.73
CA GLN A 111 2.05 1.15 -5.11
C GLN A 111 0.54 1.10 -5.17
N ILE A 112 -0.04 1.67 -6.23
CA ILE A 112 -1.46 1.53 -6.53
C ILE A 112 -1.61 0.78 -7.85
N MET A 113 -2.23 -0.39 -7.78
CA MET A 113 -2.58 -1.22 -8.92
C MET A 113 -3.74 -0.59 -9.70
N THR A 114 -3.91 -0.99 -10.96
CA THR A 114 -4.97 -0.45 -11.83
C THR A 114 -6.39 -0.75 -11.35
N ASP A 115 -6.58 -1.80 -10.55
CA ASP A 115 -7.84 -2.18 -9.94
C ASP A 115 -8.17 -1.39 -8.66
N GLY A 116 -7.22 -0.57 -8.17
CA GLY A 116 -7.33 0.23 -6.96
C GLY A 116 -6.74 -0.42 -5.71
N THR A 117 -6.16 -1.62 -5.81
CA THR A 117 -5.42 -2.24 -4.71
C THR A 117 -4.18 -1.41 -4.37
N ILE A 118 -3.95 -1.16 -3.07
CA ILE A 118 -2.80 -0.42 -2.58
C ILE A 118 -1.87 -1.38 -1.83
N ILE A 119 -0.59 -1.36 -2.19
CA ILE A 119 0.45 -2.17 -1.56
C ILE A 119 1.48 -1.24 -0.96
N PHE A 120 1.72 -1.37 0.35
CA PHE A 120 2.72 -0.61 1.08
C PHE A 120 3.95 -1.47 1.26
N ASN A 121 5.14 -0.90 1.07
CA ASN A 121 6.37 -1.68 1.23
C ASN A 121 6.53 -2.15 2.69
N PHE A 122 6.08 -1.32 3.63
CA PHE A 122 6.33 -1.39 5.06
C PHE A 122 5.11 -0.89 5.85
N ASP A 123 4.96 -1.38 7.08
CA ASP A 123 3.94 -0.99 8.05
C ASP A 123 4.21 0.36 8.71
N GLN A 124 5.49 0.72 8.88
CA GLN A 124 5.91 2.02 9.42
C GLN A 124 7.09 2.62 8.66
N ILE A 125 7.23 3.94 8.75
CA ILE A 125 8.39 4.67 8.23
C ILE A 125 9.64 4.15 8.98
N ASN A 126 10.65 3.72 8.24
CA ASN A 126 11.90 3.14 8.75
C ASN A 126 11.79 1.77 9.45
N ASN A 127 10.66 1.06 9.37
CA ASN A 127 10.54 -0.31 9.86
C ASN A 127 10.26 -1.28 8.70
N PRO A 128 11.29 -1.94 8.13
CA PRO A 128 11.10 -2.79 6.98
C PRO A 128 10.56 -4.19 7.32
N SER A 129 9.56 -4.27 8.21
CA SER A 129 9.14 -5.54 8.80
C SER A 129 8.38 -6.40 7.80
N TYR A 130 7.20 -5.96 7.36
CA TYR A 130 6.37 -6.69 6.39
C TYR A 130 5.64 -5.71 5.45
N PRO A 131 5.49 -6.06 4.17
CA PRO A 131 4.58 -5.33 3.28
C PRO A 131 3.14 -5.47 3.74
N LEU A 132 2.33 -4.47 3.40
CA LEU A 132 0.89 -4.46 3.66
C LEU A 132 0.13 -4.36 2.34
N ILE A 133 -1.07 -4.93 2.29
CA ILE A 133 -2.00 -4.80 1.17
C ILE A 133 -3.35 -4.31 1.69
N SER A 134 -3.97 -3.34 1.00
CA SER A 134 -5.26 -2.78 1.39
C SER A 134 -6.36 -3.86 1.39
N VAL A 135 -7.18 -3.89 2.43
CA VAL A 135 -8.33 -4.82 2.54
C VAL A 135 -9.38 -4.54 1.48
N GLU A 136 -9.60 -3.26 1.16
CA GLU A 136 -10.53 -2.81 0.13
C GLU A 136 -9.79 -2.22 -1.08
N THR A 137 -10.43 -2.25 -2.25
CA THR A 137 -9.92 -1.54 -3.43
C THR A 137 -10.34 -0.08 -3.43
N HIS A 138 -9.41 0.82 -3.70
CA HIS A 138 -9.61 2.26 -3.62
C HIS A 138 -9.48 2.94 -5.00
N GLN A 139 -10.37 2.60 -5.93
CA GLN A 139 -10.31 3.05 -7.34
C GLN A 139 -10.22 4.57 -7.53
N ASN A 140 -10.74 5.36 -6.58
CA ASN A 140 -10.71 6.82 -6.67
C ASN A 140 -9.40 7.44 -6.17
N ILE A 141 -8.65 6.77 -5.27
CA ILE A 141 -7.44 7.34 -4.67
C ILE A 141 -6.41 7.65 -5.76
N LEU A 142 -6.17 6.73 -6.70
CA LEU A 142 -5.24 6.98 -7.80
C LEU A 142 -5.67 8.19 -8.65
N LYS A 143 -6.96 8.32 -8.96
CA LYS A 143 -7.48 9.44 -9.74
C LYS A 143 -7.30 10.77 -9.01
N GLU A 144 -7.56 10.80 -7.71
CA GLU A 144 -7.38 11.98 -6.87
C GLU A 144 -5.91 12.35 -6.74
N LEU A 145 -5.03 11.39 -6.50
CA LEU A 145 -3.58 11.59 -6.45
C LEU A 145 -3.04 12.14 -7.77
N LYS A 146 -3.45 11.58 -8.91
CA LYS A 146 -3.07 12.11 -10.23
C LYS A 146 -3.53 13.55 -10.43
N LYS A 147 -4.70 13.93 -9.90
CA LYS A 147 -5.20 15.31 -9.95
C LYS A 147 -4.39 16.23 -9.05
N VAL A 148 -4.17 15.84 -7.79
CA VAL A 148 -3.40 16.63 -6.80
C VAL A 148 -1.98 16.90 -7.30
N LEU A 149 -1.37 15.89 -7.91
CA LEU A 149 0.02 15.92 -8.35
C LEU A 149 0.20 16.33 -9.82
N GLU A 150 -0.89 16.67 -10.52
CA GLU A 150 -0.89 17.02 -11.95
C GLU A 150 -0.14 15.99 -12.82
N ILE A 151 -0.49 14.72 -12.66
CA ILE A 151 0.10 13.58 -13.38
C ILE A 151 -0.80 13.20 -14.56
N HIS A 152 -0.23 13.19 -15.76
CA HIS A 152 -0.97 12.97 -17.01
C HIS A 152 -0.63 11.66 -17.73
N PHE A 153 0.42 10.96 -17.30
CA PHE A 153 0.82 9.66 -17.84
C PHE A 153 0.04 8.48 -17.22
#